data_AF-A0A397G8V7-F1
#
_entry.id   AF-A0A397G8V7-F1
#
_cell.length_a   1.000
_cell.length_b   1.000
_cell.length_c   1.000
_cell.angle_alpha   90.00
_cell.angle_beta   90.00
_cell.angle_gamma   90.00
#
_symmetry.space_group_name_H-M   'P 1'
#
loop_
_entity.id
_entity.type
_entity.pdbx_description
1 polymer ?
#
loop_
_entity_poly.entity_id
_entity_poly.type
_entity_poly.pdbx_seq_one_letter_code
_entity_poly.pdbx_strand_id
1 'polypeptide(L)'
;MPRSREPSEGRDPENVRRGYKATLKNPNVSQQAKQHAQQELDRYEGGGGSSEDERHATNVKRGLKAATHNPNVTDMGKKQARDKLEAMGEQPDQPSD
;
A
#
# COMPACT_ATOMS: atom_id res chain seq x y z
N MET A 1 -25.02 -5.42 -22.40
CA MET A 1 -23.86 -4.52 -22.54
C MET A 1 -22.59 -5.31 -22.26
N PRO A 2 -21.69 -5.54 -23.24
CA PRO A 2 -20.37 -6.09 -22.96
C PRO A 2 -19.50 -5.00 -22.34
N ARG A 3 -18.86 -5.27 -21.19
CA ARG A 3 -17.92 -4.34 -20.57
C ARG A 3 -16.66 -4.25 -21.43
N SER A 4 -16.33 -3.06 -21.88
CA SER A 4 -15.06 -2.75 -22.54
C SER A 4 -13.91 -3.23 -21.68
N ARG A 5 -13.13 -4.19 -22.20
CA ARG A 5 -11.84 -4.57 -21.63
C ARG A 5 -10.83 -3.55 -22.11
N GLU A 6 -10.62 -2.53 -21.29
CA GLU A 6 -9.48 -1.62 -21.41
C GLU A 6 -8.18 -2.45 -21.56
N PRO A 7 -7.24 -2.07 -22.44
CA PRO A 7 -5.97 -2.76 -22.58
C PRO A 7 -5.09 -2.39 -21.39
N SER A 8 -5.34 -3.01 -20.23
CA SER A 8 -4.34 -3.05 -19.16
C SER A 8 -3.23 -3.99 -19.60
N GLU A 9 -2.05 -3.40 -19.80
CA GLU A 9 -0.81 -4.06 -20.17
C GLU A 9 -0.68 -5.41 -19.45
N GLY A 10 -0.67 -6.48 -20.24
CA GLY A 10 -0.97 -7.86 -19.84
C GLY A 10 0.04 -8.55 -18.92
N ARG A 11 0.38 -7.94 -17.79
CA ARG A 11 1.12 -8.57 -16.69
C ARG A 11 0.53 -8.09 -15.38
N ASP A 12 -0.34 -8.91 -14.79
CA ASP A 12 -0.72 -8.69 -13.40
C ASP A 12 0.56 -8.64 -12.55
N PRO A 13 0.75 -7.62 -11.71
CA PRO A 13 1.95 -7.49 -10.89
C PRO A 13 2.17 -8.72 -10.01
N GLU A 14 1.08 -9.41 -9.65
CA GLU A 14 1.10 -10.68 -8.93
C GLU A 14 1.69 -11.84 -9.76
N ASN A 15 1.36 -11.91 -11.05
CA ASN A 15 1.92 -12.90 -11.98
C ASN A 15 3.42 -12.67 -12.20
N VAL A 16 3.85 -11.40 -12.24
CA VAL A 16 5.26 -11.01 -12.35
C VAL A 16 6.05 -11.40 -11.10
N ARG A 17 5.54 -11.07 -9.91
CA ARG A 17 6.12 -11.51 -8.63
C ARG A 17 6.28 -13.03 -8.57
N ARG A 18 5.23 -13.77 -8.94
CA ARG A 18 5.28 -15.24 -8.99
C ARG A 18 6.37 -15.75 -9.94
N GLY A 19 6.56 -15.10 -11.09
CA GLY A 19 7.62 -15.42 -12.04
C GLY A 19 9.02 -15.24 -11.44
N TYR A 20 9.30 -14.10 -10.81
CA TYR A 20 10.59 -13.87 -10.15
C TYR A 20 10.85 -14.87 -9.01
N LYS A 21 9.81 -15.23 -8.25
CA LYS A 21 9.92 -16.25 -7.18
C LYS A 21 10.27 -17.63 -7.73
N ALA A 22 9.78 -17.96 -8.92
CA ALA A 22 10.15 -19.19 -9.63
C ALA A 22 11.62 -19.14 -10.10
N THR A 23 12.10 -18.00 -10.61
CA THR A 23 13.50 -17.80 -10.99
C THR A 23 14.44 -18.06 -9.81
N LEU A 24 14.12 -17.57 -8.61
CA LEU A 24 14.94 -17.79 -7.41
C LEU A 24 15.08 -19.29 -7.04
N LYS A 25 14.02 -20.08 -7.26
CA LYS A 25 14.01 -21.51 -6.95
C LYS A 25 14.60 -22.39 -8.05
N ASN A 26 14.82 -21.86 -9.25
CA ASN A 26 15.34 -22.64 -10.35
C ASN A 26 16.86 -22.86 -10.19
N PRO A 27 17.36 -24.10 -10.12
CA PRO A 27 18.80 -24.37 -10.02
C PRO A 27 19.55 -24.07 -11.33
N ASN A 28 18.86 -24.02 -12.47
CA ASN A 28 19.44 -23.82 -13.80
C ASN A 28 19.59 -22.34 -14.19
N VAL A 29 19.25 -21.39 -13.33
CA VAL A 29 19.45 -19.96 -13.60
C VAL A 29 20.74 -19.45 -12.96
N SER A 30 21.34 -18.45 -13.60
CA SER A 30 22.59 -17.84 -13.12
C SER A 30 22.37 -17.06 -11.83
N GLN A 31 23.44 -16.92 -11.04
CA GLN A 31 23.40 -16.14 -9.79
C GLN A 31 23.02 -14.67 -10.03
N GLN A 32 23.50 -14.07 -11.13
CA GLN A 32 23.12 -12.71 -11.54
C GLN A 32 21.62 -12.59 -11.82
N ALA A 33 21.01 -13.59 -12.48
CA ALA A 33 19.57 -13.60 -12.73
C ALA A 33 18.76 -13.74 -11.44
N LYS A 34 19.24 -14.53 -10.47
CA LYS A 34 18.62 -14.63 -9.14
C LYS A 34 18.70 -13.31 -8.38
N GLN A 35 19.86 -12.66 -8.36
CA GLN A 35 20.03 -11.36 -7.71
C GLN A 35 19.07 -10.31 -8.29
N HIS A 36 18.95 -10.26 -9.62
CA HIS A 36 18.01 -9.37 -10.28
C HIS A 36 16.55 -9.71 -9.92
N ALA A 37 16.18 -10.99 -9.97
CA ALA A 37 14.83 -11.43 -9.59
C ALA A 37 14.49 -11.10 -8.12
N GLN A 38 15.48 -11.18 -7.23
CA GLN A 38 15.32 -10.79 -5.83
C GLN A 38 15.14 -9.28 -5.67
N GLN A 39 15.95 -8.47 -6.34
CA GLN A 39 15.80 -7.01 -6.30
C GLN A 39 14.43 -6.55 -6.82
N GLU A 40 13.95 -7.14 -7.91
CA GLU A 40 12.62 -6.83 -8.45
C GLU A 40 11.54 -7.28 -7.48
N LEU A 41 11.64 -8.48 -6.90
CA LEU A 41 10.74 -8.93 -5.84
C LEU A 41 10.75 -7.97 -4.65
N ASP A 42 11.91 -7.51 -4.20
CA ASP A 42 12.04 -6.57 -3.09
C ASP A 42 11.49 -5.19 -3.44
N ARG A 43 11.51 -4.75 -4.71
CA ARG A 43 10.81 -3.52 -5.13
C ARG A 43 9.30 -3.71 -5.10
N TYR A 44 8.85 -4.85 -5.59
CA TYR A 44 7.45 -5.23 -5.63
C TYR A 44 6.88 -5.44 -4.20
N GLU A 45 7.64 -6.05 -3.30
CA GLU A 45 7.28 -6.29 -1.90
C GLU A 45 7.56 -5.05 -1.03
N GLY A 46 8.62 -4.30 -1.34
CA GLY A 46 9.07 -3.08 -0.66
C GLY A 46 8.20 -1.85 -0.89
N GLY A 47 7.32 -1.88 -1.90
CA GLY A 47 6.15 -0.98 -1.97
C GLY A 47 5.12 -1.21 -0.83
N GLY A 48 5.32 -2.22 0.01
CA GLY A 48 4.55 -2.50 1.22
C GLY A 48 5.40 -3.14 2.32
N GLY A 49 6.68 -2.77 2.40
CA GLY A 49 7.67 -3.33 3.33
C GLY A 49 8.02 -2.41 4.51
N SER A 50 7.14 -1.49 4.90
CA SER A 50 7.19 -0.95 6.27
C SER A 50 6.81 -2.10 7.21
N SER A 51 7.47 -2.25 8.35
CA SER A 51 7.13 -3.27 9.36
C SER A 51 5.62 -3.33 9.57
N GLU A 52 5.04 -4.49 9.90
CA GLU A 52 3.57 -4.60 10.09
C GLU A 52 3.02 -3.46 10.95
N ASP A 53 3.73 -3.09 12.01
CA ASP A 53 3.45 -1.95 12.89
C ASP A 53 3.37 -0.58 12.16
N GLU A 54 4.25 -0.36 11.19
CA GLU A 54 4.38 0.89 10.47
C GLU A 54 3.32 1.01 9.35
N ARG A 55 2.96 -0.11 8.72
CA ARG A 55 1.77 -0.20 7.85
C ARG A 55 0.49 -0.02 8.62
N HIS A 56 0.40 -0.61 9.82
CA HIS A 56 -0.74 -0.40 10.71
C HIS A 56 -0.90 1.07 11.08
N ALA A 57 0.18 1.73 11.50
CA ALA A 57 0.16 3.16 11.80
C ALA A 57 -0.29 4.01 10.59
N THR A 58 0.27 3.76 9.41
CA THR A 58 -0.06 4.50 8.18
C THR A 58 -1.52 4.30 7.75
N ASN A 59 -2.02 3.06 7.80
CA ASN A 59 -3.42 2.77 7.47
C ASN A 59 -4.40 3.35 8.49
N VAL A 60 -4.05 3.33 9.77
CA VAL A 60 -4.86 3.95 10.85
C VAL A 60 -4.92 5.46 10.65
N LYS A 61 -3.79 6.13 10.40
CA LYS A 61 -3.74 7.57 10.09
C LYS A 61 -4.65 7.92 8.91
N ARG A 62 -4.54 7.17 7.81
CA ARG A 62 -5.44 7.30 6.64
C ARG A 62 -6.91 7.19 7.02
N GLY A 63 -7.27 6.18 7.83
CA GLY A 63 -8.65 5.92 8.23
C GLY A 63 -9.22 7.04 9.09
N LEU A 64 -8.42 7.54 10.04
CA LEU A 64 -8.80 8.67 10.89
C LEU A 64 -8.99 9.94 10.06
N LYS A 65 -8.10 10.23 9.10
CA LYS A 65 -8.22 11.39 8.20
C LYS A 65 -9.46 11.32 7.31
N ALA A 66 -9.85 10.12 6.87
CA ALA A 66 -11.12 9.93 6.17
C ALA A 66 -12.31 10.18 7.11
N ALA A 67 -12.25 9.71 8.36
CA ALA A 67 -13.32 9.90 9.33
C ALA A 67 -13.58 11.39 9.66
N THR A 68 -12.55 12.25 9.66
CA THR A 68 -12.74 13.69 9.91
C THR A 68 -13.52 14.42 8.82
N HIS A 69 -13.47 13.91 7.58
CA HIS A 69 -14.13 14.51 6.40
C HIS A 69 -15.43 13.80 6.03
N ASN A 70 -15.69 12.62 6.60
CA ASN A 70 -16.86 11.83 6.26
C ASN A 70 -18.14 12.46 6.87
N PRO A 71 -19.12 12.87 6.05
CA PRO A 71 -20.37 13.46 6.55
C PRO A 71 -21.23 12.47 7.36
N ASN A 72 -21.04 11.16 7.16
CA ASN A 72 -21.73 10.11 7.91
C ASN A 72 -21.14 9.85 9.30
N VAL A 73 -20.04 10.52 9.65
CA VAL A 73 -19.43 10.44 10.98
C VAL A 73 -19.96 11.58 11.84
N THR A 74 -20.31 11.27 13.09
CA THR A 74 -20.79 12.27 14.06
C THR A 74 -19.70 13.28 14.42
N ASP A 75 -20.08 14.48 14.85
CA ASP A 75 -19.11 15.53 15.21
C ASP A 75 -18.18 15.10 16.35
N MET A 76 -18.69 14.33 17.31
CA MET A 76 -17.90 13.68 18.35
C MET A 76 -16.89 12.68 17.77
N GLY A 77 -17.29 11.87 16.77
CA GLY A 77 -16.41 10.93 16.09
C GLY A 77 -15.31 11.63 15.28
N LYS A 78 -15.65 12.73 14.61
CA LYS A 78 -14.67 13.57 13.90
C LYS A 78 -13.65 14.18 14.85
N LYS A 79 -14.09 14.68 16.01
CA LYS A 79 -13.20 15.22 17.05
C LYS A 79 -12.24 14.16 17.56
N GLN A 80 -12.74 12.99 17.94
CA GLN A 80 -11.88 11.88 18.39
C GLN A 80 -10.89 11.42 17.32
N ALA A 81 -11.26 11.46 16.03
CA ALA A 81 -10.35 11.12 14.95
C ALA A 81 -9.21 12.15 14.79
N ARG A 82 -9.50 13.45 14.99
CA ARG A 82 -8.49 14.52 15.02
C ARG A 82 -7.52 14.37 16.19
N ASP A 83 -8.04 14.16 17.40
CA ASP A 83 -7.22 14.01 18.61
C ASP A 83 -6.25 12.81 18.48
N LYS A 84 -6.71 11.70 17.87
CA LYS A 84 -5.86 10.53 17.61
C LYS A 84 -4.81 10.76 16.52
N LEU A 85 -5.11 11.55 15.50
CA LEU A 85 -4.12 11.94 14.48
C LEU A 85 -3.01 12.82 15.08
N GLU A 86 -3.40 13.78 15.91
CA GLU A 86 -2.48 14.68 16.61
C GLU A 86 -1.57 13.90 17.56
N ALA A 87 -2.12 12.95 18.33
CA ALA A 87 -1.32 12.06 19.18
C ALA A 87 -0.31 11.20 18.40
N MET A 88 -0.55 10.95 17.11
CA MET A 88 0.37 10.21 16.22
C MET A 88 1.35 11.13 15.47
N GLY A 89 1.42 12.42 15.86
CA GLY A 89 2.30 13.42 15.25
C GLY A 89 1.85 13.86 13.86
N GLU A 90 0.63 13.52 13.45
CA GLU A 90 0.04 13.98 12.20
C GLU A 90 -0.77 15.24 12.50
N GLN A 91 -0.29 16.41 12.07
CA GLN A 91 -1.12 17.61 12.18
C GLN A 91 -2.26 17.49 11.18
N PRO A 92 -3.54 17.50 11.62
CA PRO A 92 -4.63 17.64 10.68
C PRO A 92 -4.49 19.05 10.09
N ASP A 93 -4.02 19.16 8.85
CA ASP A 93 -4.23 20.37 8.04
C ASP A 93 -5.70 20.72 8.20
N GLN A 94 -5.93 21.83 8.89
CA GLN A 94 -7.27 22.36 9.04
C GLN A 94 -7.80 22.59 7.63
N PRO A 95 -9.06 22.25 7.34
CA PRO A 95 -9.65 22.64 6.08
C PRO A 95 -9.53 24.16 5.99
N SER A 96 -8.68 24.64 5.08
CA SER A 96 -8.72 26.02 4.60
C SER A 96 -10.13 26.22 4.05
N ASP A 97 -10.82 27.21 4.62
CA ASP A 97 -12.15 27.70 4.24
C ASP A 97 -12.33 27.76 2.71
#